data_AF-A0A353N0M9-F1
#
_entry.id   AF-A0A353N0M9-F1
#
_cell.length_a   1.000
_cell.length_b   1.000
_cell.length_c   1.000
_cell.angle_alpha   90.00
_cell.angle_beta   90.00
_cell.angle_gamma   90.00
#
_symmetry.space_group_name_H-M   'P 1'
#
loop_
_entity.id
_entity.type
_entity.pdbx_description
1 polymer ?
#
loop_
_entity_poly.entity_id
_entity_poly.type
_entity_poly.pdbx_seq_one_letter_code
_entity_poly.pdbx_strand_id
1 'polypeptide(L)'
;MMATKSMDPSLVEQLRSDAEDAASETIAWRREFHQFPELAFEETVTASRIAAVLSEMPSLRVIRGFGAPTCVLGILREDIDAPAL
;
A
#
# COMPACT_ATOMS: atom_id res chain seq x y z
N MET A 1 -19.02 -14.14 18.54
CA MET A 1 -18.67 -15.34 17.77
C MET A 1 -18.38 -14.89 16.34
N MET A 2 -17.13 -14.51 16.03
CA MET A 2 -16.76 -14.21 14.64
C MET A 2 -16.64 -15.54 13.90
N ALA A 3 -17.52 -15.76 12.93
CA ALA A 3 -17.41 -16.91 12.06
C ALA A 3 -16.09 -16.81 11.31
N THR A 4 -15.18 -17.77 11.53
CA THR A 4 -14.01 -17.96 10.67
C THR A 4 -14.52 -18.41 9.31
N LYS A 5 -14.69 -17.45 8.40
CA LYS A 5 -15.00 -17.72 6.99
C LYS A 5 -13.78 -18.45 6.40
N SER A 6 -13.94 -19.71 6.01
CA SER A 6 -12.90 -20.42 5.27
C SER A 6 -12.60 -19.64 3.99
N MET A 7 -11.33 -19.28 3.77
CA MET A 7 -10.91 -18.63 2.52
C MET A 7 -11.11 -19.58 1.34
N ASP A 8 -11.67 -19.07 0.26
CA ASP A 8 -11.78 -19.79 -1.00
C ASP A 8 -10.36 -20.12 -1.52
N PRO A 9 -10.02 -21.42 -1.72
CA PRO A 9 -8.70 -21.81 -2.21
C PRO A 9 -8.32 -21.18 -3.55
N SER A 10 -9.30 -20.91 -4.42
CA SER A 10 -9.04 -20.27 -5.71
C SER A 10 -8.62 -18.81 -5.55
N LEU A 11 -9.22 -18.10 -4.59
CA LEU A 11 -8.85 -16.73 -4.25
C LEU A 11 -7.44 -16.66 -3.65
N VAL A 12 -7.08 -17.62 -2.78
CA VAL A 12 -5.72 -17.70 -2.21
C VAL A 12 -4.68 -17.84 -3.32
N GLU A 13 -4.94 -18.72 -4.27
CA GLU A 13 -4.03 -18.95 -5.39
C GLU A 13 -3.94 -17.73 -6.32
N GLN A 14 -5.06 -17.06 -6.59
CA GLN A 14 -5.07 -15.81 -7.36
C GLN A 14 -4.23 -14.73 -6.67
N LEU A 15 -4.45 -14.50 -5.37
CA LEU A 15 -3.68 -13.50 -4.61
C LEU A 15 -2.18 -13.82 -4.57
N ARG A 16 -1.82 -15.11 -4.52
CA ARG A 16 -0.41 -15.55 -4.61
C ARG A 16 0.17 -15.19 -5.97
N SER A 17 -0.54 -15.50 -7.06
CA SER A 17 -0.13 -15.15 -8.42
C SER A 17 0.04 -13.65 -8.58
N ASP A 18 -0.94 -12.85 -8.15
CA ASP A 18 -0.91 -11.39 -8.25
C ASP A 18 0.30 -10.80 -7.48
N ALA A 19 0.62 -11.38 -6.31
CA ALA A 19 1.79 -10.98 -5.53
C ALA A 19 3.12 -11.34 -6.21
N GLU A 20 3.20 -12.48 -6.89
CA GLU A 20 4.37 -12.89 -7.67
C GLU A 20 4.58 -11.97 -8.88
N ASP A 21 3.52 -11.56 -9.56
CA ASP A 21 3.56 -10.62 -10.68
C ASP A 21 4.06 -9.23 -10.23
N ALA A 22 3.63 -8.77 -9.05
CA ALA A 22 4.07 -7.50 -8.46
C ALA A 22 5.50 -7.53 -7.88
N ALA A 23 6.14 -8.70 -7.80
CA ALA A 23 7.44 -8.83 -7.12
C ALA A 23 8.56 -8.06 -7.83
N SER A 24 8.56 -8.08 -9.16
CA SER A 24 9.59 -7.40 -9.96
C SER A 24 9.57 -5.89 -9.77
N GLU A 25 8.38 -5.29 -9.78
CA GLU A 25 8.16 -3.86 -9.54
C GLU A 25 8.51 -3.49 -8.10
N THR A 26 8.09 -4.28 -7.12
CA THR A 26 8.42 -4.05 -5.70
C THR A 26 9.94 -4.08 -5.45
N ILE A 27 10.66 -5.00 -6.12
CA ILE A 27 12.13 -5.05 -6.07
C ILE A 27 12.75 -3.79 -6.69
N ALA A 28 12.19 -3.30 -7.79
CA ALA A 28 12.65 -2.07 -8.44
C ALA A 28 12.47 -0.86 -7.52
N TRP A 29 11.30 -0.68 -6.91
CA TRP A 29 11.06 0.39 -5.92
C TRP A 29 12.03 0.31 -4.75
N ARG A 30 12.25 -0.88 -4.18
CA ARG A 30 13.22 -1.07 -3.09
C ARG A 30 14.62 -0.60 -3.49
N ARG A 31 15.08 -0.97 -4.70
CA ARG A 31 16.40 -0.56 -5.19
C ARG A 31 16.49 0.96 -5.35
N GLU A 32 15.45 1.58 -5.88
CA GLU A 32 15.37 3.04 -6.04
C GLU A 32 15.45 3.76 -4.68
N PHE A 33 14.62 3.37 -3.71
CA PHE A 33 14.63 3.97 -2.37
C PHE A 33 15.98 3.76 -1.64
N HIS A 34 16.61 2.59 -1.82
CA HIS A 34 17.94 2.34 -1.26
C HIS A 34 19.06 3.13 -1.94
N GLN A 35 18.91 3.42 -3.24
CA GLN A 35 19.89 4.20 -4.00
C GLN A 35 19.82 5.69 -3.63
N PHE A 36 18.64 6.18 -3.23
CA PHE A 36 18.39 7.58 -2.89
C PHE A 36 17.77 7.70 -1.49
N PRO A 37 18.52 7.40 -0.42
CA PRO A 37 17.99 7.50 0.93
C PRO A 37 17.71 8.97 1.29
N GLU A 38 16.55 9.21 1.90
CA GLU A 38 16.18 10.51 2.46
C GLU A 38 16.35 10.50 4.00
N LEU A 39 16.48 11.69 4.60
CA LEU A 39 16.60 11.84 6.05
C LEU A 39 15.24 11.65 6.73
N ALA A 40 15.29 11.24 8.00
CA ALA A 40 14.10 11.10 8.83
C ALA A 40 13.30 12.42 8.86
N PHE A 41 11.99 12.33 8.57
CA PHE A 41 11.05 13.46 8.45
C PHE A 41 11.26 14.40 7.25
N GLU A 42 12.19 14.09 6.35
CA GLU A 42 12.47 14.85 5.13
C GLU A 42 12.28 14.01 3.86
N GLU A 43 11.58 12.87 3.94
CA GLU A 43 11.30 11.93 2.86
C GLU A 43 10.28 12.46 1.83
N THR A 44 10.53 13.65 1.28
CA THR A 44 9.61 14.39 0.41
C THR A 44 9.39 13.69 -0.92
N VAL A 45 10.47 13.13 -1.49
CA VAL A 45 10.42 12.41 -2.77
C VAL A 45 9.72 11.07 -2.59
N THR A 46 10.11 10.31 -1.56
CA THR A 46 9.50 9.03 -1.21
C THR A 46 8.01 9.19 -0.91
N ALA A 47 7.61 10.15 -0.08
CA ALA A 47 6.21 10.43 0.22
C ALA A 47 5.42 10.79 -1.04
N SER A 48 6.00 11.60 -1.92
CA SER A 48 5.37 11.97 -3.19
C SER A 48 5.17 10.77 -4.11
N ARG A 49 6.16 9.86 -4.18
CA ARG A 49 6.10 8.64 -4.98
C ARG A 49 5.06 7.65 -4.45
N ILE A 50 5.06 7.37 -3.14
CA ILE A 50 4.07 6.50 -2.50
C ILE A 50 2.66 7.02 -2.75
N ALA A 51 2.44 8.31 -2.52
CA ALA A 51 1.12 8.89 -2.67
C ALA A 51 0.66 8.94 -4.14
N ALA A 52 1.57 9.02 -5.12
CA ALA A 52 1.23 8.87 -6.53
C ALA A 52 0.75 7.44 -6.85
N VAL A 53 1.56 6.42 -6.48
CA VAL A 53 1.23 5.00 -6.68
C VAL A 53 -0.10 4.64 -6.03
N LEU A 54 -0.31 5.05 -4.78
CA LEU A 54 -1.58 4.80 -4.08
C LEU A 54 -2.78 5.49 -4.74
N SER A 55 -2.60 6.67 -5.35
CA SER A 55 -3.70 7.41 -5.99
C SER A 55 -4.16 6.76 -7.30
N GLU A 56 -3.35 5.89 -7.89
CA GLU A 56 -3.70 5.12 -9.09
C GLU A 56 -4.49 3.85 -8.75
N MET A 57 -4.49 3.43 -7.48
CA MET A 57 -5.17 2.21 -7.05
C MET A 57 -6.68 2.41 -6.91
N PRO A 58 -7.51 1.47 -7.41
CA PRO A 58 -8.95 1.58 -7.31
C PRO A 58 -9.44 1.49 -5.86
N SER A 59 -10.43 2.32 -5.52
CA SER A 59 -11.09 2.34 -4.21
C SER A 59 -10.19 2.71 -3.02
N LEU A 60 -9.06 3.39 -3.30
CA LEU A 60 -8.14 3.87 -2.29
C LEU A 60 -8.19 5.39 -2.18
N ARG A 61 -8.46 5.89 -0.97
CA ARG A 61 -8.40 7.32 -0.65
C ARG A 61 -7.05 7.66 -0.06
N VAL A 62 -6.36 8.65 -0.64
CA VAL A 62 -5.04 9.09 -0.17
C VAL A 62 -5.15 10.42 0.58
N ILE A 63 -4.63 10.45 1.80
CA ILE A 63 -4.45 11.68 2.60
C ILE A 63 -2.94 11.91 2.75
N ARG A 64 -2.49 13.15 2.49
CA ARG A 64 -1.09 13.56 2.68
C ARG A 64 -1.00 14.56 3.84
N GLY A 65 0.16 14.63 4.48
CA GLY A 65 0.44 15.68 5.47
C GLY A 65 -0.28 15.50 6.82
N PHE A 66 -0.72 14.28 7.15
CA PHE A 66 -1.43 14.02 8.41
C PHE A 66 -0.43 13.97 9.58
N GLY A 67 -0.40 15.03 10.40
CA GLY A 67 0.47 15.12 11.58
C GLY A 67 1.96 15.39 11.27
N ALA A 68 2.45 15.10 10.06
CA ALA A 68 3.78 15.45 9.58
C ALA A 68 3.76 15.69 8.05
N PRO A 69 4.61 16.58 7.50
CA PRO A 69 4.60 16.92 6.07
C PRO A 69 4.81 15.72 5.13
N THR A 70 5.62 14.74 5.51
CA THR A 70 5.94 13.54 4.71
C THR A 70 5.00 12.36 4.97
N CYS A 71 4.00 12.52 5.85
CA CYS A 71 3.03 11.46 6.12
C CYS A 71 2.10 11.22 4.92
N VAL A 72 1.89 9.95 4.58
CA VAL A 72 0.92 9.48 3.59
C VAL A 72 0.06 8.40 4.22
N LEU A 73 -1.26 8.59 4.18
CA LEU A 73 -2.26 7.62 4.65
C LEU A 73 -3.09 7.14 3.45
N GLY A 74 -3.07 5.84 3.20
CA GLY A 74 -3.95 5.18 2.23
C GLY A 74 -5.09 4.46 2.96
N ILE A 75 -6.33 4.74 2.58
CA ILE A 75 -7.53 4.11 3.13
C ILE A 75 -8.19 3.32 2.00
N LEU A 76 -8.09 2.00 2.04
CA LEU A 76 -8.70 1.09 1.07
C LEU A 76 -10.08 0.68 1.57
N ARG A 77 -11.11 0.83 0.73
CA ARG A 77 -12.48 0.37 1.02
C ARG A 77 -13.02 0.89 2.36
N GLU A 78 -13.12 2.22 2.52
CA GLU A 78 -13.77 2.84 3.69
C GLU A 78 -15.29 2.57 3.78
N ASP A 79 -15.85 1.93 2.75
CA ASP A 79 -17.27 1.65 2.55
C ASP A 79 -17.71 0.26 3.04
N ILE A 80 -16.81 -0.56 3.61
CA ILE A 80 -17.15 -1.91 4.07
C ILE A 80 -17.33 -1.96 5.59
N ASP A 81 -18.34 -2.71 6.02
CA ASP A 81 -18.61 -2.99 7.44
C ASP A 81 -17.73 -4.14 7.95
N ALA A 82 -16.41 -3.91 7.92
CA ALA A 82 -15.40 -4.80 8.45
C ALA A 82 -14.41 -4.00 9.31
N PRO A 83 -13.81 -4.61 10.35
CA PRO A 83 -12.75 -3.95 11.10
C PRO A 83 -11.59 -3.55 10.19
N ALA A 84 -11.06 -2.34 10.38
CA ALA A 84 -9.78 -1.96 9.82
C ALA A 84 -8.66 -2.85 10.41
N LEU A 85 -7.67 -3.19 9.58
CA LEU A 85 -6.48 -3.96 9.96
C LEU A 85 -5.35 -3.04 10.43
#